data_AF-A0A7N5K851-F1
#
_entry.id   AF-A0A7N5K851-F1
#
_cell.length_a   1.000
_cell.length_b   1.000
_cell.length_c   1.000
_cell.angle_alpha   90.00
_cell.angle_beta   90.00
_cell.angle_gamma   90.00
#
_symmetry.space_group_name_H-M   'P 1'
#
loop_
_entity.id
_entity.type
_entity.pdbx_description
1 polymer ?
#
loop_
_entity_poly.entity_id
_entity_poly.type
_entity_poly.pdbx_seq_one_letter_code
_entity_poly.pdbx_strand_id
1 'polypeptide(L)'
;MANVPLLLYPQDKPKKETKGNGNVCNDCIQLVTDLQEAVRNNSTFVSSLIEHAKEQCERLGPALSEVCKGYIVEYSSLVIQMITHMQEQQPQEICNMVGFLCTIMVEEV
;
A
#
# COMPACT_ATOMS: atom_id res chain seq x y z
N MET A 1 3.28 15.20 -44.16
CA MET A 1 4.31 15.02 -43.12
C MET A 1 3.86 15.81 -41.90
N ALA A 2 3.24 15.15 -40.92
CA ALA A 2 2.74 15.82 -39.72
C ALA A 2 3.80 15.69 -38.62
N ASN A 3 4.39 16.82 -38.24
CA ASN A 3 5.30 16.89 -37.11
C ASN A 3 4.46 16.94 -35.83
N VAL A 4 4.45 15.87 -35.06
CA VAL A 4 3.69 15.79 -33.80
C VAL A 4 4.40 16.66 -32.75
N PRO A 5 3.70 17.59 -32.07
CA PRO A 5 4.31 18.44 -31.04
C PRO A 5 4.89 17.60 -29.89
N LEU A 6 6.11 17.94 -29.46
CA LEU A 6 6.87 17.35 -28.35
C LEU A 6 6.20 17.51 -26.95
N LEU A 7 4.90 17.77 -26.89
CA LEU A 7 4.13 17.89 -25.64
C LEU A 7 3.58 16.56 -25.13
N LEU A 8 3.81 15.46 -25.86
CA LEU A 8 3.44 14.10 -25.44
C LEU A 8 4.49 13.42 -24.55
N TYR A 9 5.65 14.05 -24.33
CA TYR A 9 6.64 13.58 -23.38
C TYR A 9 6.59 14.43 -22.10
N PRO A 10 6.30 13.84 -20.93
CA PRO A 10 6.52 14.51 -19.66
C PRO A 10 8.02 14.83 -19.54
N GLN A 11 8.36 16.11 -19.41
CA GLN A 11 9.71 16.52 -19.03
C GLN A 11 9.83 16.30 -17.52
N ASP A 12 10.20 15.08 -17.13
CA ASP A 12 10.51 14.74 -15.74
C ASP A 12 11.75 15.54 -15.30
N LYS A 13 11.50 16.69 -14.67
CA LYS A 13 12.50 17.36 -13.85
C LYS A 13 12.91 16.36 -12.76
N PRO A 14 14.21 16.20 -12.44
CA PRO A 14 14.64 15.27 -11.41
C PRO A 14 13.97 15.68 -10.09
N LYS A 15 12.95 14.90 -9.71
CA LYS A 15 12.23 15.09 -8.46
C LYS A 15 13.24 14.78 -7.38
N LYS A 16 13.55 15.78 -6.56
CA LYS A 16 14.44 15.66 -5.41
C LYS A 16 13.96 14.50 -4.56
N GLU A 17 14.65 13.37 -4.67
CA GLU A 17 14.37 12.18 -3.88
C GLU A 17 14.48 12.56 -2.42
N THR A 18 13.37 12.44 -1.69
CA THR A 18 13.38 12.53 -0.24
C THR A 18 14.25 11.37 0.24
N LYS A 19 15.42 11.69 0.80
CA LYS A 19 16.29 10.74 1.49
C LYS A 19 15.52 10.09 2.64
N GLY A 20 14.84 8.99 2.35
CA GLY A 20 14.61 7.92 3.31
C GLY A 20 15.89 7.08 3.34
N ASN A 21 16.45 6.86 4.52
CA ASN A 21 17.69 6.09 4.67
C ASN A 21 17.48 4.57 4.53
N GLY A 22 16.29 4.13 4.09
CA GLY A 22 15.90 2.75 3.85
C GLY A 22 15.54 2.53 2.38
N ASN A 23 15.93 1.38 1.82
CA ASN A 23 15.40 0.92 0.54
C ASN A 23 13.87 0.75 0.70
N VAL A 24 13.07 1.21 -0.26
CA VAL A 24 11.60 1.07 -0.27
C VAL A 24 11.16 -0.39 -0.04
N CYS A 25 11.97 -1.37 -0.47
CA CYS A 25 11.77 -2.78 -0.13
C CYS A 25 11.79 -3.04 1.39
N ASN A 26 12.77 -2.49 2.12
CA ASN A 26 12.89 -2.67 3.57
C ASN A 26 11.71 -2.02 4.31
N ASP A 27 11.29 -0.84 3.86
CA ASP A 27 10.12 -0.16 4.42
C ASP A 27 8.85 -0.99 4.20
N CYS A 28 8.71 -1.59 3.02
CA CYS A 28 7.62 -2.53 2.75
C CYS A 28 7.70 -3.78 3.65
N ILE A 29 8.88 -4.39 3.77
CA ILE A 29 9.08 -5.59 4.61
C ILE A 29 8.69 -5.29 6.05
N GLN A 30 9.15 -4.15 6.57
CA GLN A 30 8.80 -3.72 7.92
C GLN A 30 7.30 -3.50 8.06
N LEU A 31 6.69 -2.75 7.13
CA LEU A 31 5.24 -2.50 7.14
C LEU A 31 4.42 -3.80 7.13
N VAL A 32 4.77 -4.74 6.26
CA VAL A 32 4.08 -6.03 6.15
C VAL A 32 4.28 -6.86 7.42
N THR A 33 5.49 -6.84 8.01
CA THR A 33 5.78 -7.53 9.28
C THR A 33 4.93 -6.96 10.41
N ASP A 34 4.91 -5.64 10.56
CA ASP A 34 4.15 -4.94 11.60
C ASP A 34 2.64 -5.23 11.45
N LEU A 35 2.15 -5.27 10.21
CA LEU A 35 0.75 -5.60 9.93
C LEU A 35 0.43 -7.05 10.29
N GLN A 36 1.30 -8.00 9.94
CA GLN A 36 1.14 -9.41 10.31
C GLN A 36 1.14 -9.60 11.84
N GLU A 37 2.03 -8.92 12.55
CA GLU A 37 2.09 -8.98 14.01
C GLU A 37 0.84 -8.37 14.65
N ALA A 38 0.41 -7.19 14.20
CA ALA A 38 -0.76 -6.51 14.73
C ALA A 38 -2.03 -7.34 14.55
N VAL A 39 -2.24 -7.96 13.38
CA VAL A 39 -3.42 -8.79 13.15
C VAL A 39 -3.38 -10.09 13.97
N ARG A 40 -2.20 -10.66 14.25
CA ARG A 40 -2.06 -11.87 15.10
C ARG A 40 -2.27 -11.58 16.58
N ASN A 41 -1.66 -10.51 17.07
CA ASN A 41 -1.49 -10.29 18.50
C ASN A 41 -2.45 -9.26 19.08
N ASN A 42 -3.15 -8.49 18.23
CA ASN A 42 -4.08 -7.45 18.66
C ASN A 42 -5.50 -7.70 18.13
N SER A 43 -6.35 -8.24 18.99
CA SER A 43 -7.74 -8.59 18.66
C SER A 43 -8.62 -7.39 18.29
N THR A 44 -8.23 -6.16 18.62
CA THR A 44 -8.98 -4.95 18.28
C THR A 44 -8.44 -4.23 17.05
N PHE A 45 -7.22 -4.54 16.60
CA PHE A 45 -6.57 -3.85 15.48
C PHE A 45 -7.42 -3.82 14.22
N VAL A 46 -8.01 -4.96 13.85
CA VAL A 46 -8.87 -5.08 12.66
C VAL A 46 -10.07 -4.14 12.73
N SER A 47 -10.78 -4.12 13.85
CA SER A 47 -11.94 -3.24 14.04
C SER A 47 -11.52 -1.77 14.02
N SER A 48 -10.39 -1.43 14.66
CA SER A 48 -9.84 -0.07 14.63
C SER A 48 -9.42 0.36 13.23
N LEU A 49 -8.85 -0.54 12.42
CA LEU A 49 -8.46 -0.26 11.05
C LEU A 49 -9.68 0.04 10.17
N ILE A 50 -10.76 -0.73 10.33
CA ILE A 50 -12.03 -0.52 9.60
C ILE A 50 -12.64 0.83 9.97
N GLU A 51 -12.72 1.15 11.26
CA GLU A 51 -13.24 2.44 11.71
C GLU A 51 -12.38 3.60 11.21
N HIS A 52 -11.05 3.47 11.27
CA HIS A 52 -10.17 4.51 10.75
C HIS A 52 -10.32 4.71 9.23
N ALA A 53 -10.51 3.63 8.48
CA ALA A 53 -10.79 3.73 7.05
C ALA A 53 -12.12 4.48 6.78
N LYS A 54 -13.16 4.24 7.59
CA LYS A 54 -14.44 4.98 7.49
C LYS A 54 -14.26 6.47 7.81
N GLU A 55 -13.44 6.81 8.80
CA GLU A 55 -13.12 8.21 9.10
C GLU A 55 -12.46 8.91 7.90
N GLN A 56 -11.61 8.21 7.13
CA GLN A 56 -11.01 8.79 5.93
C GLN A 56 -12.04 9.07 4.82
N CYS A 57 -13.14 8.31 4.76
CA CYS A 57 -14.22 8.58 3.80
C CYS A 57 -14.85 9.96 3.96
N GLU A 58 -14.83 10.54 5.17
CA GLU A 58 -15.41 11.87 5.42
C GLU A 58 -14.71 12.99 4.64
N ARG A 59 -13.47 12.73 4.18
CA ARG A 59 -12.66 13.68 3.40
C ARG A 59 -13.11 13.77 1.94
N LEU A 60 -13.99 12.87 1.47
CA LEU A 60 -14.45 12.80 0.08
C LEU A 60 -15.70 13.65 -0.21
N GLY A 61 -16.24 14.33 0.82
CA GLY A 61 -17.48 15.11 0.71
C GLY A 61 -18.74 14.24 0.76
N PRO A 62 -19.92 14.85 0.97
CA PRO A 62 -21.12 14.15 1.42
C PRO A 62 -21.65 13.10 0.42
N ALA A 63 -21.51 13.34 -0.89
CA ALA A 63 -21.98 12.41 -1.91
C ALA A 63 -21.14 11.11 -1.97
N LEU A 64 -19.84 11.19 -1.67
CA LEU A 64 -18.92 10.05 -1.76
C LEU A 64 -18.63 9.41 -0.40
N SER A 65 -18.78 10.14 0.70
CA SER A 65 -18.53 9.62 2.05
C SER A 65 -19.38 8.39 2.35
N GLU A 66 -20.70 8.45 2.11
CA GLU A 66 -21.58 7.31 2.39
C GLU A 66 -21.34 6.12 1.46
N VAL A 67 -21.05 6.38 0.19
CA VAL A 67 -20.67 5.31 -0.74
C VAL A 67 -19.38 4.64 -0.25
N CYS A 68 -18.35 5.42 0.05
CA CYS A 68 -17.07 4.92 0.56
C CYS A 68 -17.22 4.07 1.83
N LYS A 69 -18.01 4.52 2.81
CA LYS A 69 -18.31 3.73 4.03
C LYS A 69 -19.02 2.42 3.70
N GLY A 70 -19.98 2.45 2.77
CA GLY A 70 -20.66 1.25 2.28
C GLY A 70 -19.68 0.23 1.71
N TYR A 71 -18.76 0.68 0.85
CA TYR A 71 -17.69 -0.16 0.31
C TYR A 71 -16.78 -0.72 1.41
N ILE A 72 -16.39 0.09 2.40
CA ILE A 72 -15.56 -0.42 3.50
C ILE A 72 -16.27 -1.53 4.27
N VAL A 73 -17.56 -1.36 4.58
CA VAL A 73 -18.34 -2.37 5.29
C VAL A 73 -18.45 -3.65 4.45
N GLU A 74 -18.74 -3.53 3.16
CA GLU A 74 -18.91 -4.66 2.24
C GLU A 74 -17.60 -5.46 2.06
N TYR A 75 -16.47 -4.78 1.86
CA TYR A 75 -15.22 -5.42 1.47
C TYR A 75 -14.25 -5.68 2.63
N SER A 76 -14.44 -5.05 3.80
CA SER A 76 -13.51 -5.20 4.93
C SER A 76 -13.31 -6.65 5.34
N SER A 77 -14.38 -7.44 5.50
CA SER A 77 -14.29 -8.86 5.84
C SER A 77 -13.45 -9.67 4.84
N LEU A 78 -13.57 -9.36 3.55
CA LEU A 78 -12.79 -10.00 2.49
C LEU A 78 -11.30 -9.62 2.58
N VAL A 79 -11.02 -8.33 2.77
CA VAL A 79 -9.64 -7.82 2.93
C VAL A 79 -8.99 -8.42 4.16
N ILE A 80 -9.70 -8.52 5.29
CA ILE A 80 -9.19 -9.15 6.51
C ILE A 80 -8.91 -10.63 6.29
N GLN A 81 -9.81 -11.36 5.63
CA GLN A 81 -9.52 -12.75 5.25
C GLN A 81 -8.24 -12.83 4.42
N MET A 82 -8.08 -11.98 3.40
CA MET A 82 -6.87 -11.95 2.58
C MET A 82 -5.61 -11.67 3.41
N ILE A 83 -5.65 -10.69 4.32
CA ILE A 83 -4.52 -10.38 5.21
C ILE A 83 -4.19 -11.56 6.12
N THR A 84 -5.19 -12.24 6.67
CA THR A 84 -4.97 -13.45 7.49
C THR A 84 -4.28 -14.55 6.68
N HIS A 85 -4.67 -14.78 5.41
CA HIS A 85 -3.99 -15.74 4.55
C HIS A 85 -2.56 -15.29 4.18
N MET A 86 -2.34 -13.98 4.03
CA MET A 86 -1.00 -13.41 3.80
C MET A 86 -0.10 -13.52 5.03
N GLN A 87 -0.61 -13.78 6.24
CA GLN A 87 0.24 -13.97 7.43
C GLN A 87 1.18 -15.17 7.30
N GLU A 88 0.86 -16.15 6.46
CA GLU A 88 1.70 -17.33 6.23
C GLU A 88 2.79 -17.07 5.18
N GLN A 89 2.70 -15.96 4.44
CA GLN A 89 3.68 -15.59 3.42
C GLN A 89 4.81 -14.76 4.00
N GLN A 90 6.00 -14.89 3.41
CA GLN A 90 7.13 -14.07 3.82
C GLN A 90 6.90 -12.61 3.38
N PRO A 91 7.15 -11.61 4.24
CA PRO A 91 7.00 -10.19 3.90
C PRO A 91 7.67 -9.79 2.59
N GLN A 92 8.83 -10.35 2.30
CA GLN A 92 9.58 -10.13 1.06
C GLN A 92 8.81 -10.59 -0.19
N GLU A 93 8.10 -11.71 -0.14
CA GLU A 93 7.29 -12.23 -1.26
C GLU A 93 6.10 -11.31 -1.54
N ILE A 94 5.43 -10.84 -0.47
CA ILE A 94 4.34 -9.87 -0.56
C ILE A 94 4.85 -8.58 -1.19
N CYS A 95 5.98 -8.04 -0.71
CA CYS A 95 6.59 -6.82 -1.23
C CYS A 95 6.96 -6.93 -2.72
N ASN A 96 7.50 -8.06 -3.16
CA ASN A 96 7.74 -8.33 -4.57
C ASN A 96 6.44 -8.37 -5.39
N MET A 97 5.38 -9.02 -4.87
CA MET A 97 4.08 -9.11 -5.53
C MET A 97 3.44 -7.74 -5.77
N VAL A 98 3.57 -6.82 -4.81
CA VAL A 98 3.03 -5.46 -4.92
C VAL A 98 3.95 -4.51 -5.72
N GLY A 99 5.08 -5.01 -6.24
CA GLY A 99 5.98 -4.25 -7.10
C GLY A 99 7.10 -3.50 -6.40
N PHE A 100 7.25 -3.67 -5.08
CA PHE A 100 8.46 -3.24 -4.38
C PHE A 100 9.55 -4.27 -4.64
N LEU A 101 10.36 -4.03 -5.67
CA LEU A 101 11.45 -4.91 -6.11
C LEU A 101 12.44 -5.17 -4.96
N CYS A 102 12.21 -6.26 -4.23
CA CYS A 102 13.13 -6.77 -3.22
C CYS A 102 14.18 -7.73 -3.81
N THR A 103 14.09 -8.02 -5.12
CA THR A 103 15.00 -8.90 -5.85
C THR A 103 16.21 -8.20 -6.46
N ILE A 104 16.57 -6.98 -6.03
CA ILE A 104 17.92 -6.45 -6.26
C ILE A 104 18.72 -6.49 -4.95
N MET A 105 19.14 -7.71 -4.62
CA MET A 105 20.41 -7.98 -3.91
C MET A 105 21.23 -8.94 -4.77
N VAL A 106 21.46 -8.60 -6.03
CA VAL A 106 22.57 -9.20 -6.78
C VAL A 106 23.72 -8.20 -6.71
N GLU A 107 24.59 -8.46 -5.73
CA GLU A 107 26.04 -8.30 -5.79
C GLU A 107 26.61 -6.95 -6.27
N GLU A 108 27.17 -6.18 -5.33
CA GLU A 108 28.41 -5.44 -5.59
C GLU A 108 29.52 -6.14 -4.79
N VAL A 109 30.11 -7.16 -5.43
CA VAL A 109 31.55 -7.47 -5.31
C VAL A 109 32.31 -6.47 -6.17
#